data_AF-A0A915ZW24-F1
#
_entry.id   AF-A0A915ZW24-F1
#
_cell.length_a   1.000
_cell.length_b   1.000
_cell.length_c   1.000
_cell.angle_alpha   90.00
_cell.angle_beta   90.00
_cell.angle_gamma   90.00
#
_symmetry.space_group_name_H-M   'P 1'
#
loop_
_entity.id
_entity.type
_entity.pdbx_description
1 polymer ?
#
loop_
_entity_poly.entity_id
_entity_poly.type
_entity_poly.pdbx_seq_one_letter_code
_entity_poly.pdbx_strand_id
1 'polypeptide(L)'
;MAGYAPKKFRGASGEDPELWLQEFRQWYDARDWYETHIKGKNWECVNLLDNTGVANLAAFNALNNGAIQAVAANQFRGGAGVLHGQAAAVNTITGANFIPDHTVWDEDWSIVEGRPTDIAVNNPNANNGG
;
A
#
# COMPACT_ATOMS: atom_id res chain seq x y z
N MET A 1 -13.28 3.37 14.55
CA MET A 1 -13.99 2.09 14.30
C MET A 1 -14.83 2.25 13.04
N ALA A 2 -14.24 2.08 11.86
CA ALA A 2 -15.00 1.99 10.61
C ALA A 2 -15.22 0.51 10.33
N GLY A 3 -16.43 0.01 10.56
CA GLY A 3 -16.72 -1.42 10.34
C GLY A 3 -18.19 -1.78 10.33
N TYR A 4 -19.03 -1.06 11.08
CA TYR A 4 -20.46 -1.33 11.10
C TYR A 4 -21.27 -0.04 11.05
N ALA A 5 -22.34 -0.06 10.25
CA ALA A 5 -23.32 1.02 10.24
C ALA A 5 -23.92 1.19 11.64
N PRO A 6 -24.15 2.43 12.10
CA PRO A 6 -24.81 2.69 13.36
C PRO A 6 -26.13 1.92 13.44
N LYS A 7 -26.49 1.48 14.65
CA LYS A 7 -27.80 0.87 14.91
C LYS A 7 -28.90 1.83 14.45
N LYS A 8 -30.01 1.30 13.91
CA LYS A 8 -31.17 2.13 13.56
C LYS A 8 -31.73 2.77 14.84
N PHE A 9 -31.95 4.09 14.82
CA PHE A 9 -32.66 4.78 15.90
C PHE A 9 -34.12 4.33 15.92
N ARG A 10 -34.61 3.88 17.08
CA ARG A 10 -35.99 3.44 17.29
C ARG A 10 -36.78 4.40 18.17
N GLY A 11 -36.13 5.37 18.80
CA GLY A 11 -36.76 6.31 19.72
C GLY A 11 -37.21 5.64 21.02
N ALA A 12 -36.55 4.55 21.42
CA ALA A 12 -36.83 3.90 22.69
C ALA A 12 -36.30 4.76 23.85
N SER A 13 -36.91 4.67 25.04
CA SER A 13 -36.58 5.52 26.19
C SER A 13 -35.14 5.40 26.71
N GLY A 14 -34.38 4.38 26.27
CA GLY A 14 -32.96 4.19 26.57
C GLY A 14 -32.01 4.60 25.44
N GLU A 15 -32.52 5.14 24.33
CA GLU A 15 -31.71 5.65 23.23
C GLU A 15 -31.51 7.15 23.37
N ASP A 16 -30.25 7.58 23.46
CA ASP A 16 -29.87 8.99 23.43
C ASP A 16 -29.80 9.48 21.97
N PRO A 17 -30.66 10.43 21.56
CA PRO A 17 -30.67 10.95 20.19
C PRO A 17 -29.38 11.69 19.83
N GLU A 18 -28.74 12.38 20.77
CA GLU A 18 -27.51 13.15 20.49
C GLU A 18 -26.33 12.21 20.26
N LEU A 19 -26.21 11.17 21.09
CA LEU A 19 -25.23 10.12 20.91
C LEU A 19 -25.42 9.41 19.57
N TRP A 20 -26.67 9.09 19.20
CA TRP A 20 -26.97 8.47 17.91
C TRP A 20 -26.57 9.35 16.73
N LEU A 21 -26.89 10.64 16.77
CA LEU A 21 -26.52 11.59 15.72
C LEU A 21 -25.00 11.73 15.57
N GLN A 22 -24.27 11.73 16.69
CA GLN A 22 -22.81 11.79 16.68
C GLN A 22 -22.19 10.54 16.03
N GLU A 23 -22.64 9.34 16.43
CA GLU A 23 -22.20 8.07 15.83
C GLU A 23 -22.54 8.00 14.33
N PHE A 24 -23.75 8.44 13.96
CA PHE A 24 -24.18 8.46 12.57
C PHE A 24 -23.33 9.38 11.70
N ARG A 25 -23.01 10.59 12.18
CA ARG A 25 -22.14 11.53 11.47
C ARG A 25 -20.74 10.97 11.27
N GLN A 26 -20.14 10.43 12.33
CA GLN A 26 -18.80 9.83 12.23
C GLN A 26 -18.75 8.67 11.24
N TRP A 27 -19.79 7.82 11.25
CA TRP A 27 -19.88 6.73 10.28
C TRP A 27 -20.03 7.24 8.84
N TYR A 28 -20.88 8.26 8.64
CA TYR A 28 -21.09 8.84 7.32
C TYR A 28 -19.79 9.42 6.75
N ASP A 29 -19.07 10.21 7.56
CA ASP A 29 -17.79 10.82 7.16
C ASP A 29 -16.73 9.74 6.85
N ALA A 30 -16.65 8.69 7.69
CA ALA A 30 -15.73 7.57 7.44
C ALA A 30 -16.08 6.78 6.18
N ARG A 31 -17.37 6.55 5.92
CA ARG A 31 -17.84 5.86 4.72
C ARG A 31 -17.52 6.68 3.48
N ASP A 32 -17.84 7.97 3.49
CA ASP A 32 -17.59 8.89 2.37
C ASP A 32 -16.09 8.97 2.05
N TRP A 33 -15.25 9.05 3.09
CA TRP A 33 -13.80 8.99 2.91
C TRP A 33 -13.35 7.68 2.26
N TYR A 34 -13.82 6.53 2.75
CA TYR A 34 -13.47 5.22 2.19
C TYR A 34 -13.92 5.07 0.73
N GLU A 35 -15.15 5.47 0.43
CA GLU A 35 -15.70 5.41 -0.94
C GLU A 35 -14.94 6.31 -1.91
N THR A 36 -14.44 7.45 -1.43
CA THR A 36 -13.71 8.42 -2.25
C THR A 36 -12.22 8.09 -2.40
N HIS A 37 -11.58 7.59 -1.34
CA HIS A 37 -10.11 7.50 -1.28
C HIS A 37 -9.56 6.08 -1.37
N ILE A 38 -10.37 5.05 -1.14
CA ILE A 38 -9.90 3.65 -1.08
C ILE A 38 -10.66 2.77 -2.06
N LYS A 39 -11.99 2.83 -2.05
CA LYS A 39 -12.84 1.91 -2.79
C LYS A 39 -12.63 2.07 -4.29
N GLY A 40 -12.28 0.98 -4.96
CA GLY A 40 -12.10 0.94 -6.42
C GLY A 40 -10.88 1.70 -6.93
N LYS A 41 -9.99 2.16 -6.05
CA LYS A 41 -8.71 2.77 -6.44
C LYS A 41 -7.67 1.70 -6.75
N ASN A 42 -6.72 2.06 -7.60
CA ASN A 42 -5.48 1.29 -7.76
C ASN A 42 -4.53 1.61 -6.59
N TRP A 43 -3.45 0.84 -6.46
CA TRP A 43 -2.41 1.05 -5.45
C TRP A 43 -1.07 1.29 -6.14
N GLU A 44 -0.35 2.31 -5.67
CA GLU A 44 1.01 2.60 -6.13
C GLU A 44 2.02 2.52 -4.99
N CYS A 45 3.22 2.05 -5.32
CA CYS A 45 4.40 2.18 -4.49
C CYS A 45 5.05 3.52 -4.81
N VAL A 46 5.09 4.46 -3.86
CA VAL A 46 5.68 5.78 -4.10
C VAL A 46 7.21 5.71 -4.11
N ASN A 47 7.77 4.83 -3.28
CA ASN A 47 9.22 4.68 -3.11
C ASN A 47 9.86 3.62 -4.03
N LEU A 48 9.05 2.87 -4.78
CA LEU A 48 9.52 1.95 -5.83
C LEU A 48 8.90 2.35 -7.17
N LEU A 49 9.76 2.76 -8.10
CA LEU A 49 9.34 3.20 -9.41
C LEU A 49 9.23 2.05 -10.41
N ASP A 50 8.78 2.39 -11.61
CA ASP A 50 8.73 1.48 -12.74
C ASP A 50 10.14 1.20 -13.32
N ASN A 51 10.21 0.39 -14.39
CA ASN A 51 11.45 0.08 -15.09
C ASN A 51 12.55 -0.53 -14.18
N THR A 52 12.15 -1.35 -13.20
CA THR A 52 13.05 -2.18 -12.41
C THR A 52 13.53 -3.43 -13.16
N GLY A 53 12.98 -3.69 -14.35
CA GLY A 53 13.23 -4.89 -15.14
C GLY A 53 12.51 -6.14 -14.63
N VAL A 54 11.58 -5.99 -13.67
CA VAL A 54 10.90 -7.10 -12.99
C VAL A 54 9.41 -7.10 -13.30
N ALA A 55 8.88 -8.24 -13.78
CA ALA A 55 7.53 -8.32 -14.32
C ALA A 55 6.39 -8.06 -13.32
N ASN A 56 6.56 -8.41 -12.04
CA ASN A 56 5.53 -8.28 -11.00
C ASN A 56 6.13 -8.24 -9.58
N LEU A 57 5.30 -7.92 -8.58
CA LEU A 57 5.70 -7.79 -7.17
C LEU A 57 6.24 -9.11 -6.57
N ALA A 58 5.68 -10.26 -6.93
CA ALA A 58 6.18 -11.55 -6.46
C ALA A 58 7.59 -11.85 -6.97
N ALA A 59 7.88 -11.55 -8.24
CA ALA A 59 9.21 -11.64 -8.80
C ALA A 59 10.19 -10.64 -8.17
N PHE A 60 9.69 -9.45 -7.79
CA PHE A 60 10.50 -8.46 -7.09
C PHE A 60 10.86 -8.91 -5.68
N ASN A 61 9.89 -9.45 -4.94
CA ASN A 61 10.08 -10.06 -3.62
C ASN A 61 11.14 -11.17 -3.64
N ALA A 62 11.19 -11.96 -4.72
CA ALA A 62 12.15 -13.06 -4.89
C ALA A 62 13.59 -12.62 -5.24
N LEU A 63 13.86 -11.33 -5.43
CA LEU A 63 15.20 -10.85 -5.73
C LEU A 63 16.16 -11.07 -4.55
N ASN A 64 17.35 -11.59 -4.87
CA ASN A 64 18.46 -11.68 -3.93
C ASN A 64 19.25 -10.36 -3.87
N ASN A 65 20.16 -10.24 -2.89
CA ASN A 65 20.94 -9.03 -2.68
C ASN A 65 21.71 -8.54 -3.92
N GLY A 66 22.29 -9.46 -4.70
CA GLY A 66 23.04 -9.12 -5.91
C GLY A 66 22.14 -8.55 -7.01
N ALA A 67 20.95 -9.13 -7.18
CA ALA A 67 19.98 -8.62 -8.14
C ALA A 67 19.39 -7.27 -7.72
N ILE A 68 19.17 -7.03 -6.41
CA ILE A 68 18.75 -5.72 -5.89
C ILE A 68 19.80 -4.65 -6.23
N GLN A 69 21.09 -4.92 -5.98
CA GLN A 69 22.18 -3.98 -6.32
C GLN A 69 22.30 -3.69 -7.82
N ALA A 70 21.84 -4.60 -8.68
CA ALA A 70 21.88 -4.43 -10.13
C ALA A 70 20.74 -3.52 -10.64
N VAL A 71 19.69 -3.31 -9.86
CA VAL A 71 18.62 -2.37 -10.21
C VAL A 71 19.16 -0.94 -10.05
N ALA A 72 18.84 -0.07 -11.01
CA ALA A 72 19.32 1.29 -10.98
C ALA A 72 18.80 2.04 -9.74
N ALA A 73 19.69 2.67 -8.99
CA ALA A 73 19.36 3.30 -7.70
C ALA A 73 18.27 4.38 -7.80
N ASN A 74 18.12 5.02 -8.97
CA ASN A 74 17.07 6.01 -9.21
C ASN A 74 15.65 5.41 -9.27
N GLN A 75 15.51 4.08 -9.33
CA GLN A 75 14.22 3.39 -9.20
C GLN A 75 13.75 3.26 -7.76
N PHE A 76 14.61 3.59 -6.80
CA PHE A 76 14.28 3.59 -5.38
C PHE A 76 14.29 5.02 -4.83
N ARG A 77 13.29 5.36 -4.03
CA ARG A 77 13.16 6.65 -3.34
C ARG A 77 12.87 6.44 -1.86
N GLY A 78 12.97 7.51 -1.07
CA GLY A 78 12.62 7.49 0.35
C GLY A 78 13.27 6.33 1.11
N GLY A 79 12.46 5.63 1.91
CA GLY A 79 12.91 4.47 2.71
C GLY A 79 13.51 3.34 1.86
N ALA A 80 12.91 3.04 0.70
CA ALA A 80 13.43 2.05 -0.24
C ALA A 80 14.80 2.46 -0.80
N GLY A 81 15.01 3.74 -1.11
CA GLY A 81 16.30 4.26 -1.58
C GLY A 81 17.41 4.10 -0.54
N VAL A 82 17.10 4.37 0.73
CA VAL A 82 18.03 4.18 1.84
C VAL A 82 18.43 2.70 1.97
N LEU A 83 17.45 1.80 1.92
CA LEU A 83 17.69 0.36 2.03
C LEU A 83 18.50 -0.18 0.85
N HIS A 84 18.17 0.23 -0.39
CA HIS A 84 18.95 -0.11 -1.57
C HIS A 84 20.41 0.35 -1.45
N GLY A 85 20.64 1.57 -0.94
CA GLY A 85 21.99 2.10 -0.70
C GLY A 85 22.82 1.27 0.29
N GLN A 86 22.18 0.47 1.15
CA GLN A 86 22.84 -0.43 2.09
C GLN A 86 23.13 -1.82 1.51
N ALA A 87 22.51 -2.20 0.39
CA ALA A 87 22.60 -3.55 -0.19
C ALA A 87 24.05 -3.98 -0.54
N ALA A 88 24.93 -3.03 -0.89
CA ALA A 88 26.35 -3.31 -1.12
C ALA A 88 27.10 -3.73 0.16
N ALA A 89 26.70 -3.23 1.31
CA ALA A 89 27.34 -3.49 2.60
C ALA A 89 26.63 -4.59 3.41
N VAL A 90 25.34 -4.81 3.17
CA VAL A 90 24.49 -5.74 3.93
C VAL A 90 23.99 -6.85 3.00
N ASN A 91 24.61 -8.03 3.07
CA ASN A 91 24.31 -9.15 2.16
C ASN A 91 22.98 -9.88 2.42
N THR A 92 22.27 -9.53 3.49
CA THR A 92 20.99 -10.12 3.87
C THR A 92 19.78 -9.38 3.30
N ILE A 93 19.98 -8.26 2.59
CA ILE A 93 18.89 -7.52 1.95
C ILE A 93 18.35 -8.34 0.78
N THR A 94 17.04 -8.52 0.75
CA THR A 94 16.30 -9.26 -0.28
C THR A 94 15.09 -8.45 -0.71
N GLY A 95 14.43 -8.85 -1.79
CA GLY A 95 13.18 -8.25 -2.24
C GLY A 95 12.10 -8.21 -1.14
N ALA A 96 12.10 -9.19 -0.22
CA ALA A 96 11.20 -9.25 0.93
C ALA A 96 11.34 -8.06 1.91
N ASN A 97 12.50 -7.37 1.91
CA ASN A 97 12.68 -6.17 2.72
C ASN A 97 12.03 -4.92 2.12
N PHE A 98 11.62 -4.98 0.85
CA PHE A 98 10.91 -3.91 0.14
C PHE A 98 9.44 -4.26 -0.02
N ILE A 99 9.14 -5.49 -0.44
CA ILE A 99 7.77 -5.98 -0.63
C ILE A 99 7.69 -7.26 0.17
N PRO A 100 7.01 -7.29 1.33
CA PRO A 100 6.84 -8.51 2.11
C PRO A 100 6.19 -9.63 1.30
N ASP A 101 6.37 -10.87 1.77
CA ASP A 101 5.60 -11.98 1.22
C ASP A 101 4.11 -11.78 1.54
N HIS A 102 3.26 -12.19 0.60
CA HIS A 102 1.85 -11.83 0.59
C HIS A 102 1.03 -12.83 1.42
N THR A 103 0.82 -12.49 2.69
CA THR A 103 -0.21 -13.13 3.52
C THR A 103 -1.34 -12.15 3.79
N VAL A 104 -2.55 -12.64 4.01
CA VAL A 104 -3.76 -11.78 4.08
C VAL A 104 -3.74 -10.80 5.28
N TRP A 105 -2.78 -10.91 6.22
CA TRP A 105 -2.87 -10.22 7.51
C TRP A 105 -1.64 -9.42 7.96
N ASP A 106 -0.43 -9.72 7.45
CA ASP A 106 0.82 -9.11 7.97
C ASP A 106 1.73 -8.57 6.84
N GLU A 107 1.18 -7.74 5.95
CA GLU A 107 1.98 -7.07 4.92
C GLU A 107 2.34 -5.63 5.36
N ASP A 108 3.60 -5.40 5.74
CA ASP A 108 4.12 -4.06 5.98
C ASP A 108 4.57 -3.38 4.68
N TRP A 109 3.68 -2.57 4.10
CA TRP A 109 3.95 -1.77 2.90
C TRP A 109 4.56 -0.40 3.20
N SER A 110 4.97 -0.11 4.44
CA SER A 110 5.45 1.22 4.83
C SER A 110 6.72 1.63 4.10
N ILE A 111 7.64 0.69 3.85
CA ILE A 111 8.92 0.97 3.15
C ILE A 111 8.71 1.52 1.73
N VAL A 112 7.62 1.11 1.08
CA VAL A 112 7.27 1.54 -0.28
C VAL A 112 6.31 2.71 -0.32
N GLU A 113 5.84 3.18 0.85
CA GLU A 113 4.82 4.23 0.97
C GLU A 113 3.60 3.95 0.09
N GLY A 114 3.04 2.74 0.23
CA GLY A 114 1.87 2.31 -0.55
C GLY A 114 0.69 3.26 -0.37
N ARG A 115 0.15 3.81 -1.48
CA ARG A 115 -1.04 4.67 -1.42
C ARG A 115 -2.04 4.39 -2.54
N PRO A 116 -3.32 4.70 -2.32
CA PRO A 116 -4.34 4.67 -3.37
C PRO A 116 -4.03 5.69 -4.47
N THR A 117 -4.33 5.34 -5.71
CA THR A 117 -4.10 6.18 -6.88
C THR A 117 -5.18 5.99 -7.94
N ASP A 118 -5.40 7.03 -8.74
CA ASP A 118 -6.24 7.00 -9.94
C ASP A 118 -5.42 6.72 -11.21
N ILE A 119 -4.10 6.57 -11.08
CA ILE A 119 -3.23 6.22 -12.19
C ILE A 119 -3.59 4.83 -12.71
N ALA A 120 -3.61 4.68 -14.04
CA ALA A 120 -3.83 3.40 -14.68
C ALA A 120 -2.72 2.41 -14.30
N VAL A 121 -3.07 1.13 -14.14
CA VAL A 121 -2.08 0.07 -13.88
C VAL A 121 -1.03 0.10 -14.98
N ASN A 122 0.24 0.18 -14.58
CA ASN A 122 1.32 0.08 -15.54
C ASN A 122 1.33 -1.33 -16.15
N ASN A 123 1.46 -1.42 -17.47
CA ASN A 123 1.65 -2.70 -18.15
C ASN A 123 2.90 -3.40 -17.59
N PRO A 124 3.00 -4.74 -17.66
CA PRO A 124 4.06 -5.49 -16.97
C PRO A 124 5.45 -4.92 -17.27
N ASN A 125 6.17 -4.60 -16.18
CA ASN A 125 7.48 -3.90 -16.11
C ASN A 125 8.66 -4.65 -16.79
N ALA A 126 8.36 -5.70 -17.55
CA ALA A 126 9.35 -6.50 -18.26
C ALA A 126 9.73 -5.79 -19.56
N ASN A 127 10.56 -4.75 -19.44
CA ASN A 127 11.40 -4.19 -20.51
C ASN A 127 10.81 -4.36 -21.92
N ASN A 128 9.73 -3.62 -22.22
CA ASN A 128 9.22 -3.53 -23.59
C ASN A 128 10.26 -2.77 -24.41
N GLY A 129 11.25 -3.51 -24.91
CA GLY A 129 12.24 -3.01 -25.83
C GLY A 129 11.57 -2.31 -27.00
N GLY A 130 11.82 -1.01 -27.10
CA GLY A 130 11.63 -0.17 -28.28
C GLY A 130 12.92 0.61 -28.48
#